data_AF-A0A524IQ70-F1
#
_entry.id   AF-A0A524IQ70-F1
#
_cell.length_a   1.000
_cell.length_b   1.000
_cell.length_c   1.000
_cell.angle_alpha   90.00
_cell.angle_beta   90.00
_cell.angle_gamma   90.00
#
_symmetry.space_group_name_H-M   'P 1'
#
loop_
_entity.id
_entity.type
_entity.pdbx_description
1 polymer ?
#
loop_
_entity_poly.entity_id
_entity_poly.type
_entity_poly.pdbx_seq_one_letter_code
_entity_poly.pdbx_strand_id
1 'polypeptide(L)'
;MTNVFALVLTLTMGIIGTSLAATEAMHPLPSILTDIERHITELTINIEKISDRMKFLREAPDSKDPLIQEVRNLDLRGWELHQEQWKLQLDGLRFTEGLLRKVHDHPEEKPEALQAWLGRLKEFKEAMHQYRQQRAGVEVLRIETEVKLIEQYLR
;
A
#
# COMPACT_ATOMS: atom_id res chain seq x y z
N MET A 1 58.48 -1.53 51.43
CA MET A 1 57.46 -0.59 50.94
C MET A 1 56.21 -0.85 51.76
N THR A 2 55.98 -0.06 52.82
CA THR A 2 54.93 0.98 52.85
C THR A 2 53.58 0.46 52.35
N ASN A 3 52.44 0.61 53.01
CA ASN A 3 52.04 1.07 54.34
C ASN A 3 50.51 1.03 54.28
N VAL A 4 49.84 0.52 55.33
CA VAL A 4 48.58 1.00 55.95
C VAL A 4 47.34 1.21 55.03
N PHE A 5 46.15 0.62 55.25
CA PHE A 5 45.13 0.88 56.28
C PHE A 5 43.99 -0.15 56.01
N ALA A 6 43.55 -1.06 56.90
CA ALA A 6 42.64 -0.85 58.06
C ALA A 6 41.49 0.13 57.71
N LEU A 7 40.18 -0.07 57.90
CA LEU A 7 39.36 -0.88 58.79
C LEU A 7 37.90 -0.48 58.41
N VAL A 8 36.99 -1.46 58.36
CA VAL A 8 35.56 -1.47 58.79
C VAL A 8 34.66 -0.23 58.59
N LEU A 9 33.43 -0.45 58.11
CA LEU A 9 32.13 -0.07 58.74
C LEU A 9 30.97 -0.32 57.74
N THR A 10 30.13 -1.34 57.92
CA THR A 10 28.78 -1.34 58.55
C THR A 10 27.64 -0.64 57.79
N LEU A 11 26.57 -1.43 57.62
CA LEU A 11 25.14 -1.09 57.51
C LEU A 11 24.67 -0.17 56.37
N THR A 12 23.69 -0.65 55.61
CA THR A 12 22.28 -0.19 55.75
C THR A 12 21.32 -1.14 55.07
N MET A 13 20.29 -1.49 55.83
CA MET A 13 19.09 -2.17 55.38
C MET A 13 18.16 -1.13 54.74
N GLY A 14 17.59 -1.44 53.57
CA GLY A 14 16.40 -0.79 53.01
C GLY A 14 16.66 0.36 52.02
N ILE A 15 16.60 0.05 50.71
CA ILE A 15 16.10 1.01 49.72
C ILE A 15 14.95 0.34 48.98
N ILE A 16 13.78 0.92 49.19
CA ILE A 16 12.60 0.87 48.34
C ILE A 16 13.03 1.28 46.94
N GLY A 17 13.12 0.31 46.03
CA GLY A 17 13.43 0.54 44.62
C GLY A 17 12.25 0.08 43.78
N THR A 18 11.35 1.02 43.51
CA THR A 18 10.41 1.08 42.39
C THR A 18 10.31 -0.19 41.54
N SER A 19 9.14 -0.82 41.58
CA SER A 19 8.64 -1.62 40.45
C SER A 19 8.68 -0.74 39.21
N LEU A 20 9.78 -0.79 38.46
CA LEU A 20 9.72 -0.43 37.05
C LEU A 20 8.70 -1.39 36.47
N ALA A 21 7.57 -0.81 36.05
CA ALA A 21 6.64 -1.46 35.16
C ALA A 21 7.49 -2.24 34.14
N ALA A 22 7.21 -3.53 34.01
CA ALA A 22 7.66 -4.27 32.87
C ALA A 22 7.24 -3.42 31.66
N THR A 23 8.21 -2.74 31.04
CA THR A 23 8.10 -2.37 29.64
C THR A 23 7.75 -3.68 28.97
N GLU A 24 6.47 -3.81 28.57
CA GLU A 24 6.05 -4.86 27.66
C GLU A 24 7.16 -4.94 26.61
N ALA A 25 7.81 -6.09 26.53
CA ALA A 25 8.83 -6.31 25.54
C ALA A 25 8.12 -6.17 24.20
N MET A 26 8.24 -4.97 23.62
CA MET A 26 7.60 -4.61 22.38
C MET A 26 8.32 -5.43 21.32
N HIS A 27 7.77 -6.61 21.02
CA HIS A 27 8.33 -7.49 20.02
C HIS A 27 8.38 -6.71 18.71
N PRO A 28 9.57 -6.48 18.14
CA PRO A 28 9.66 -5.69 16.92
C PRO A 28 8.88 -6.38 15.82
N LEU A 29 8.07 -5.61 15.09
CA LEU A 29 7.30 -6.14 13.98
C LEU A 29 8.26 -6.81 12.98
N PRO A 30 7.92 -8.00 12.46
CA PRO A 30 8.64 -8.62 11.36
C PRO A 30 8.92 -7.63 10.22
N SER A 31 10.12 -7.70 9.60
CA SER A 31 10.51 -6.78 8.52
C SER A 31 9.50 -6.73 7.36
N ILE A 32 8.83 -7.86 7.09
CA ILE A 32 7.76 -7.96 6.10
C ILE A 32 6.55 -7.07 6.40
N LEU A 33 6.22 -6.85 7.68
CA LEU A 33 5.12 -5.95 8.06
C LEU A 33 5.49 -4.50 7.78
N THR A 34 6.71 -4.09 8.11
CA THR A 34 7.23 -2.75 7.76
C THR A 34 7.25 -2.52 6.25
N ASP A 35 7.64 -3.53 5.46
CA ASP A 35 7.59 -3.44 4.00
C ASP A 35 6.16 -3.30 3.46
N ILE A 36 5.19 -4.00 4.06
CA ILE A 36 3.78 -3.90 3.69
C ILE A 36 3.22 -2.51 4.04
N GLU A 37 3.47 -2.01 5.25
CA GLU A 37 3.05 -0.67 5.68
C GLU A 37 3.59 0.43 4.76
N ARG A 38 4.86 0.31 4.35
CA ARG A 38 5.48 1.20 3.37
C ARG A 38 4.74 1.15 2.03
N HIS A 39 4.50 -0.03 1.48
CA HIS A 39 3.77 -0.17 0.22
C HIS A 39 2.32 0.33 0.30
N ILE A 40 1.63 0.13 1.43
CA ILE A 40 0.30 0.69 1.69
C ILE A 40 0.34 2.22 1.60
N THR A 41 1.36 2.83 2.22
CA THR A 41 1.55 4.28 2.20
C THR A 41 1.82 4.81 0.78
N GLU A 42 2.78 4.21 0.09
CA GLU A 42 3.15 4.58 -1.29
C GLU A 42 1.95 4.46 -2.24
N LEU A 43 1.19 3.37 -2.14
CA LEU A 43 0.04 3.13 -2.99
C LEU A 43 -1.12 4.08 -2.70
N THR A 44 -1.35 4.43 -1.43
CA THR A 44 -2.33 5.45 -1.03
C THR A 44 -2.01 6.79 -1.67
N ILE A 45 -0.75 7.24 -1.58
CA ILE A 45 -0.27 8.48 -2.19
C ILE A 45 -0.45 8.44 -3.72
N ASN A 46 -0.17 7.31 -4.36
CA ASN A 46 -0.33 7.18 -5.82
C ASN A 46 -1.81 7.26 -6.24
N ILE A 47 -2.72 6.65 -5.47
CA ILE A 47 -4.18 6.73 -5.70
C ILE A 47 -4.67 8.18 -5.57
N GLU A 48 -4.17 8.94 -4.61
CA GLU A 48 -4.48 10.38 -4.46
C GLU A 48 -3.97 11.17 -5.66
N LYS A 49 -2.69 11.01 -6.04
CA LYS A 49 -2.08 11.71 -7.19
C LYS A 49 -2.84 11.47 -8.50
N ILE A 50 -3.26 10.23 -8.78
CA ILE A 50 -4.04 9.95 -9.98
C ILE A 50 -5.45 10.54 -9.90
N SER A 51 -6.04 10.63 -8.69
CA SER A 51 -7.32 11.34 -8.48
C SER A 51 -7.22 12.81 -8.87
N ASP A 52 -6.17 13.48 -8.41
CA ASP A 52 -5.93 14.89 -8.72
C ASP A 52 -5.73 15.10 -10.23
N ARG A 53 -4.98 14.20 -10.87
CA ARG A 53 -4.76 14.26 -12.32
C ARG A 53 -6.07 14.04 -13.10
N MET A 54 -6.89 13.08 -12.70
CA MET A 54 -8.22 12.86 -13.29
C MET A 54 -9.12 14.08 -13.11
N LYS A 55 -9.12 14.70 -11.91
CA LYS A 55 -9.87 15.92 -11.64
C LYS A 55 -9.44 17.06 -12.57
N PHE A 56 -8.14 17.30 -12.67
CA PHE A 56 -7.57 18.29 -13.60
C PHE A 56 -8.02 18.04 -15.04
N LEU A 57 -7.97 16.78 -15.50
CA LEU A 57 -8.46 16.46 -16.84
C LEU A 57 -9.95 16.70 -16.99
N ARG A 58 -10.80 16.35 -16.01
CA ARG A 58 -12.26 16.59 -16.08
C ARG A 58 -12.64 18.07 -16.06
N GLU A 59 -11.82 18.93 -15.45
CA GLU A 59 -12.05 20.38 -15.38
C GLU A 59 -11.48 21.14 -16.60
N ALA A 60 -10.67 20.48 -17.43
CA ALA A 60 -10.15 21.09 -18.66
C ALA A 60 -11.31 21.53 -19.60
N PRO A 61 -11.17 22.68 -20.29
CA PRO A 61 -12.17 23.13 -21.26
C PRO A 61 -12.40 22.08 -22.35
N ASP A 62 -13.65 21.92 -22.77
CA ASP A 62 -13.98 21.01 -23.86
C ASP A 62 -13.40 21.52 -25.18
N SER A 63 -12.74 20.62 -25.91
CA SER A 63 -12.36 20.87 -27.30
C SER A 63 -13.61 20.88 -28.19
N LYS A 64 -13.60 21.64 -29.28
CA LYS A 64 -14.64 21.52 -30.31
C LYS A 64 -14.43 20.32 -31.24
N ASP A 65 -13.23 19.74 -31.22
CA ASP A 65 -12.88 18.56 -32.01
C ASP A 65 -13.33 17.28 -31.27
N PRO A 66 -14.24 16.48 -31.85
CA PRO A 66 -14.74 15.27 -31.22
C PRO A 66 -13.65 14.20 -31.00
N LEU A 67 -12.61 14.15 -31.82
CA LEU A 67 -11.51 13.20 -31.63
C LEU A 67 -10.64 13.59 -30.44
N ILE A 68 -10.45 14.89 -30.19
CA ILE A 68 -9.76 15.37 -28.98
C ILE A 68 -10.58 15.06 -27.73
N GLN A 69 -11.91 15.24 -27.79
CA GLN A 69 -12.79 14.86 -26.68
C GLN A 69 -12.71 13.34 -26.40
N GLU A 70 -12.72 12.52 -27.44
CA GLU A 70 -12.64 11.06 -27.30
C GLU A 70 -11.29 10.60 -26.72
N VAL A 71 -10.17 11.17 -27.16
CA VAL A 71 -8.85 10.89 -26.55
C VAL A 71 -8.87 11.20 -25.05
N ARG A 72 -9.41 12.36 -24.66
CA ARG A 72 -9.53 12.73 -23.25
C ARG A 72 -10.43 11.76 -22.46
N ASN A 73 -11.55 11.32 -23.03
CA ASN A 73 -12.44 10.35 -22.40
C ASN A 73 -11.74 9.00 -22.19
N LEU A 74 -10.97 8.54 -23.19
CA LEU A 74 -10.20 7.31 -23.11
C LEU A 74 -9.05 7.41 -22.10
N ASP A 75 -8.35 8.54 -22.04
CA ASP A 75 -7.33 8.79 -21.01
C ASP A 75 -7.93 8.75 -19.60
N LEU A 76 -9.08 9.43 -19.39
CA LEU A 76 -9.81 9.40 -18.12
C LEU A 76 -10.23 7.98 -17.74
N ARG A 77 -10.84 7.24 -18.66
CA ARG A 77 -11.24 5.85 -18.44
C ARG A 77 -10.05 4.95 -18.12
N GLY A 78 -8.93 5.16 -18.80
CA GLY A 78 -7.68 4.43 -18.55
C GLY A 78 -7.15 4.66 -17.14
N TRP A 79 -7.21 5.91 -16.66
CA TRP A 79 -6.81 6.28 -15.30
C TRP A 79 -7.78 5.79 -14.22
N GLU A 80 -9.09 5.83 -14.48
CA GLU A 80 -10.11 5.26 -13.59
C GLU A 80 -9.86 3.76 -13.36
N LEU A 81 -9.64 3.01 -14.44
CA LEU A 81 -9.29 1.59 -14.34
C LEU A 81 -7.97 1.36 -13.59
N HIS A 82 -6.99 2.24 -13.77
CA HIS A 82 -5.72 2.14 -13.05
C HIS A 82 -5.90 2.41 -11.55
N GLN A 83 -6.71 3.41 -11.20
CA GLN A 83 -7.06 3.71 -9.82
C GLN A 83 -7.79 2.54 -9.14
N GLU A 84 -8.80 1.96 -9.79
CA GLU A 84 -9.55 0.82 -9.22
C GLU A 84 -8.66 -0.41 -9.03
N GLN A 85 -7.74 -0.66 -9.98
CA GLN A 85 -6.71 -1.69 -9.82
C GLN A 85 -5.83 -1.43 -8.58
N TRP A 86 -5.38 -0.19 -8.37
CA TRP A 86 -4.58 0.18 -7.20
C TRP A 86 -5.37 0.08 -5.89
N LYS A 87 -6.64 0.47 -5.86
CA LYS A 87 -7.51 0.27 -4.67
C LYS A 87 -7.63 -1.21 -4.31
N LEU A 88 -7.82 -2.08 -5.30
CA LEU A 88 -7.84 -3.53 -5.08
C LEU A 88 -6.50 -4.03 -4.51
N GLN A 89 -5.36 -3.56 -5.02
CA GLN A 89 -4.04 -3.89 -4.49
C GLN A 89 -3.86 -3.41 -3.05
N LEU A 90 -4.32 -2.20 -2.72
CA LEU A 90 -4.29 -1.64 -1.38
C LEU A 90 -5.11 -2.48 -0.40
N ASP A 91 -6.31 -2.89 -0.79
CA ASP A 91 -7.17 -3.76 0.02
C ASP A 91 -6.53 -5.13 0.25
N GLY A 92 -5.86 -5.69 -0.77
CA GLY A 92 -5.10 -6.93 -0.64
C GLY A 92 -3.91 -6.82 0.33
N LEU A 93 -3.19 -5.69 0.29
CA LEU A 93 -2.09 -5.41 1.23
C LEU A 93 -2.60 -5.27 2.66
N ARG A 94 -3.66 -4.48 2.89
CA ARG A 94 -4.27 -4.31 4.23
C ARG A 94 -4.78 -5.62 4.80
N PHE A 95 -5.40 -6.46 3.96
CA PHE A 95 -5.81 -7.80 4.39
C PHE A 95 -4.62 -8.66 4.81
N THR A 96 -3.54 -8.65 4.02
CA THR A 96 -2.32 -9.41 4.31
C THR A 96 -1.64 -8.90 5.58
N GLU A 97 -1.57 -7.59 5.77
CA GLU A 97 -1.09 -6.94 6.99
C GLU A 97 -1.86 -7.43 8.22
N GLY A 98 -3.20 -7.42 8.15
CA GLY A 98 -4.06 -7.89 9.23
C GLY A 98 -3.82 -9.35 9.60
N LEU A 99 -3.65 -10.23 8.61
CA LEU A 99 -3.31 -11.64 8.86
C LEU A 99 -1.92 -11.80 9.50
N LEU A 100 -0.93 -11.04 9.03
CA LEU A 100 0.43 -11.14 9.55
C LEU A 100 0.55 -10.60 10.98
N ARG A 101 -0.16 -9.52 11.32
CA ARG A 101 -0.26 -9.04 12.70
C ARG A 101 -0.93 -10.07 13.59
N LYS A 102 -2.06 -10.61 13.15
CA LYS A 102 -2.78 -11.68 13.86
C LYS A 102 -1.88 -12.88 14.16
N VAL A 103 -1.12 -13.36 13.17
CA VAL A 103 -0.16 -14.47 13.33
C VAL A 103 1.05 -14.11 14.19
N HIS A 104 1.46 -12.84 14.20
CA HIS A 104 2.53 -12.37 15.08
C HIS A 104 2.11 -12.45 16.54
N ASP A 105 0.89 -11.99 16.84
CA ASP A 105 0.32 -11.97 18.20
C ASP A 105 -0.14 -13.37 18.65
N HIS A 106 -0.65 -14.17 17.70
CA HIS A 106 -1.21 -15.50 17.91
C HIS A 106 -0.64 -16.52 16.91
N PRO A 107 0.57 -17.05 17.15
CA PRO A 107 1.24 -17.98 16.22
C PRO A 107 0.47 -19.28 15.95
N GLU A 108 -0.44 -19.67 16.84
CA GLU A 108 -1.33 -20.82 16.71
C GLU A 108 -2.35 -20.67 15.57
N GLU A 109 -2.71 -19.44 15.19
CA GLU A 109 -3.71 -19.16 14.15
C GLU A 109 -3.14 -19.19 12.72
N LYS A 110 -1.87 -19.61 12.57
CA LYS A 110 -1.20 -19.75 11.26
C LYS A 110 -1.99 -20.60 10.25
N PRO A 111 -2.56 -21.78 10.60
CA PRO A 111 -3.30 -22.58 9.65
C PRO A 111 -4.53 -21.85 9.10
N GLU A 112 -5.30 -21.20 9.97
CA GLU A 112 -6.50 -20.44 9.62
C GLU A 112 -6.15 -19.21 8.78
N ALA A 113 -5.09 -18.49 9.15
CA ALA A 113 -4.60 -17.34 8.39
C ALA A 113 -4.15 -17.73 6.97
N LEU A 114 -3.47 -18.86 6.82
CA LEU A 114 -3.07 -19.38 5.51
C LEU A 114 -4.28 -19.75 4.65
N GLN A 115 -5.29 -20.42 5.24
CA GLN A 115 -6.53 -20.75 4.55
C GLN A 115 -7.27 -19.49 4.07
N ALA A 116 -7.41 -18.49 4.94
CA ALA A 116 -8.04 -17.21 4.60
C ALA A 116 -7.30 -16.49 3.46
N TRP A 117 -5.96 -16.50 3.51
CA TRP A 117 -5.13 -15.93 2.44
C TRP A 117 -5.30 -16.63 1.10
N LEU A 118 -5.27 -17.97 1.08
CA LEU A 118 -5.46 -18.76 -0.13
C LEU A 118 -6.84 -18.53 -0.76
N GLY A 119 -7.88 -18.43 0.06
CA GLY A 119 -9.24 -18.11 -0.39
C GLY A 119 -9.29 -16.78 -1.14
N ARG A 120 -8.77 -15.72 -0.52
CA ARG A 120 -8.78 -14.37 -1.11
C ARG A 120 -7.83 -14.22 -2.31
N LEU A 121 -6.74 -14.99 -2.34
CA LEU A 121 -5.75 -14.91 -3.42
C LEU A 121 -6.35 -15.23 -4.80
N LYS A 122 -7.31 -16.17 -4.86
CA LYS A 122 -7.98 -16.54 -6.10
C LYS A 122 -8.77 -15.37 -6.67
N GLU A 123 -9.64 -14.79 -5.85
CA GLU A 123 -10.48 -13.64 -6.22
C GLU A 123 -9.63 -12.43 -6.62
N PHE A 124 -8.57 -12.17 -5.85
CA PHE A 124 -7.63 -11.09 -6.14
C PHE A 124 -6.95 -11.26 -7.51
N LYS A 125 -6.46 -12.46 -7.84
CA LYS A 125 -5.81 -12.73 -9.12
C LYS A 125 -6.76 -12.55 -10.30
N GLU A 126 -8.01 -13.00 -10.15
CA GLU A 126 -9.03 -12.87 -11.18
C GLU A 126 -9.39 -11.40 -11.44
N ALA A 127 -9.68 -10.64 -10.38
CA ALA A 127 -9.99 -9.22 -10.51
C ALA A 127 -8.81 -8.41 -11.08
N MET A 128 -7.57 -8.72 -10.67
CA MET A 128 -6.36 -8.10 -11.25
C MET A 128 -6.21 -8.41 -12.74
N HIS A 129 -6.55 -9.62 -13.18
CA HIS A 129 -6.51 -9.98 -14.59
C HIS A 129 -7.56 -9.22 -15.39
N GLN A 130 -8.78 -9.10 -14.88
CA GLN A 130 -9.86 -8.35 -15.52
C GLN A 130 -9.49 -6.87 -15.70
N TYR A 131 -8.92 -6.21 -14.68
CA TYR A 131 -8.46 -4.82 -14.82
C TYR A 131 -7.38 -4.67 -15.90
N ARG A 132 -6.42 -5.61 -15.98
CA ARG A 132 -5.38 -5.57 -17.03
C ARG A 132 -5.98 -5.70 -18.43
N GLN A 133 -6.93 -6.61 -18.62
CA GLN A 133 -7.60 -6.79 -19.91
C GLN A 133 -8.38 -5.54 -20.32
N GLN A 134 -9.15 -4.96 -19.39
CA GLN A 134 -9.92 -3.74 -19.66
C GLN A 134 -9.01 -2.57 -20.03
N ARG A 135 -7.88 -2.41 -19.30
CA ARG A 135 -6.90 -1.35 -19.59
C ARG A 135 -6.26 -1.52 -20.96
N ALA A 136 -5.86 -2.75 -21.32
CA ALA A 136 -5.32 -3.01 -22.66
C ALA A 136 -6.32 -2.66 -23.76
N GLY A 137 -7.60 -2.95 -23.56
CA GLY A 137 -8.66 -2.57 -24.51
C GLY A 137 -8.79 -1.04 -24.66
N VAL A 138 -8.75 -0.29 -23.55
CA VAL A 138 -8.79 1.18 -23.58
C VAL A 138 -7.56 1.77 -24.27
N GLU A 139 -6.37 1.21 -24.00
CA GLU A 139 -5.11 1.67 -24.61
C GLU A 139 -5.11 1.50 -26.13
N VAL A 140 -5.59 0.37 -26.64
CA VAL A 140 -5.76 0.14 -28.08
C VAL A 140 -6.68 1.20 -28.71
N LEU A 141 -7.87 1.41 -28.13
CA LEU A 141 -8.81 2.42 -28.63
C LEU A 141 -8.23 3.84 -28.59
N ARG A 142 -7.44 4.16 -27.56
CA ARG A 142 -6.79 5.46 -27.41
C ARG A 142 -5.77 5.70 -28.51
N ILE A 143 -4.94 4.70 -28.83
CA ILE A 143 -3.96 4.77 -29.93
C ILE A 143 -4.67 4.92 -31.28
N GLU A 144 -5.70 4.10 -31.55
CA GLU A 144 -6.46 4.19 -32.80
C GLU A 144 -7.13 5.56 -32.99
N THR A 145 -7.65 6.15 -31.91
CA THR A 145 -8.26 7.47 -31.93
C THR A 145 -7.22 8.57 -32.16
N GLU A 146 -6.04 8.47 -31.53
CA GLU A 146 -4.94 9.39 -31.75
C GLU A 146 -4.42 9.35 -33.20
N VAL A 147 -4.33 8.15 -33.81
CA VAL A 147 -3.97 8.02 -35.23
C VAL A 147 -4.97 8.77 -36.11
N LYS A 148 -6.28 8.57 -35.91
CA LYS A 148 -7.32 9.29 -36.67
C LYS A 148 -7.22 10.80 -36.48
N LEU A 149 -6.95 11.24 -35.26
CA LEU A 149 -6.76 12.66 -34.95
C LEU A 149 -5.58 13.22 -35.74
N ILE A 150 -4.42 12.56 -35.69
CA ILE A 150 -3.22 13.01 -36.42
C ILE A 150 -3.48 13.04 -37.93
N GLU A 151 -4.11 12.00 -38.48
CA GLU A 151 -4.46 11.96 -39.90
C GLU A 151 -5.37 13.13 -40.33
N GLN A 152 -6.30 13.56 -39.47
CA GLN A 152 -7.18 14.69 -39.75
C GLN A 152 -6.42 16.02 -39.92
N TYR A 153 -5.31 16.23 -39.19
CA TYR A 153 -4.54 17.48 -39.23
C TYR A 153 -3.36 17.45 -40.20
N LEU A 154 -2.94 16.27 -40.67
CA LEU A 154 -1.86 16.11 -41.65
C LEU A 154 -2.35 15.99 -43.10
N ARG A 155 -3.65 15.83 -43.32
CA ARG A 155 -4.30 15.79 -44.64
C ARG A 155 -4.97 17.12 -44.96
#